data_AF-A0A645AFZ3-F1
#
_entry.id   AF-A0A645AFZ3-F1
#
_cell.length_a   1.000
_cell.length_b   1.000
_cell.length_c   1.000
_cell.angle_alpha   90.00
_cell.angle_beta   90.00
_cell.angle_gamma   90.00
#
_symmetry.space_group_name_H-M   'P 1'
#
loop_
_entity.id
_entity.type
_entity.pdbx_description
1 polymer ?
#
loop_
_entity_poly.entity_id
_entity_poly.type
_entity_poly.pdbx_seq_one_letter_code
_entity_poly.pdbx_strand_id
1 'polypeptide(L)'
;MTKNPFINALSASAYIILVVTTMNFATKPLQNKPDTFAAPIVFLSILTLSVAVMAFLFFYQPLLLFIDGKKKLAINLFIKTVAIFAIITTVVLILLFSGLI
;
A
#
# COMPACT_ATOMS: atom_id res chain seq x y z
N MET A 1 -6.98 -11.87 3.71
CA MET A 1 -5.55 -11.81 4.07
C MET A 1 -5.03 -13.22 4.24
N THR A 2 -3.92 -13.57 3.60
CA THR A 2 -3.38 -14.95 3.64
C THR A 2 -2.27 -15.06 4.67
N LYS A 3 -1.89 -16.28 5.05
CA LYS A 3 -0.69 -16.54 5.86
C LYS A 3 0.61 -16.46 5.06
N ASN A 4 0.54 -16.12 3.76
CA ASN A 4 1.69 -16.02 2.89
C ASN A 4 2.15 -14.55 2.78
N PRO A 5 3.34 -14.20 3.30
CA PRO A 5 3.82 -12.83 3.30
C PRO A 5 4.11 -12.28 1.89
N PHE A 6 4.39 -13.14 0.89
CA PHE A 6 4.57 -12.72 -0.50
C PHE A 6 3.26 -12.24 -1.14
N ILE A 7 2.17 -13.00 -0.94
CA ILE A 7 0.85 -12.63 -1.47
C ILE A 7 0.40 -11.30 -0.84
N ASN A 8 0.65 -11.12 0.46
CA ASN A 8 0.29 -9.90 1.17
C ASN A 8 1.07 -8.68 0.65
N ALA A 9 2.38 -8.82 0.45
CA ALA A 9 3.22 -7.76 -0.11
C ALA A 9 2.86 -7.45 -1.57
N LEU A 10 2.60 -8.47 -2.41
CA LEU A 10 2.18 -8.27 -3.79
C LEU A 10 0.80 -7.60 -3.88
N SER A 11 -0.13 -7.97 -3.00
CA SER A 11 -1.46 -7.34 -2.91
C SER A 11 -1.34 -5.86 -2.53
N ALA A 12 -0.42 -5.52 -1.62
CA ALA A 12 -0.14 -4.12 -1.27
C ALA A 12 0.40 -3.34 -2.48
N SER A 13 1.37 -3.90 -3.22
CA SER A 13 1.89 -3.27 -4.44
C SER A 13 0.80 -3.12 -5.51
N ALA A 14 -0.04 -4.13 -5.72
CA ALA A 14 -1.15 -4.08 -6.66
C ALA A 14 -2.17 -2.99 -6.29
N TYR A 15 -2.48 -2.84 -4.99
CA TYR A 15 -3.33 -1.77 -4.51
C TYR A 15 -2.74 -0.38 -4.78
N ILE A 16 -1.43 -0.19 -4.55
CA ILE A 16 -0.75 1.09 -4.84
C ILE A 16 -0.85 1.44 -6.32
N ILE A 17 -0.55 0.48 -7.20
CA ILE A 17 -0.66 0.66 -8.66
C ILE A 17 -2.09 1.06 -9.04
N LEU A 18 -3.09 0.40 -8.46
CA LEU A 18 -4.50 0.71 -8.71
C LEU A 18 -4.87 2.14 -8.26
N VAL A 19 -4.45 2.55 -7.06
CA VAL A 19 -4.72 3.90 -6.53
C VAL A 19 -4.05 4.96 -7.41
N VAL A 20 -2.76 4.80 -7.72
CA VAL A 20 -2.02 5.75 -8.56
C VAL A 20 -2.62 5.84 -9.96
N THR A 21 -2.99 4.71 -10.57
CA THR A 21 -3.65 4.68 -11.88
C THR A 21 -4.98 5.40 -11.85
N THR A 22 -5.78 5.17 -10.81
CA THR A 22 -7.08 5.83 -10.62
C THR A 22 -6.91 7.34 -10.44
N MET A 23 -5.95 7.77 -9.62
CA MET A 23 -5.66 9.18 -9.39
C MET A 23 -5.19 9.87 -10.67
N ASN A 24 -4.27 9.26 -11.42
CA ASN A 24 -3.80 9.80 -12.70
C ASN A 24 -4.95 9.92 -13.71
N PHE A 25 -5.81 8.91 -13.81
CA PHE A 25 -6.95 8.95 -14.72
C PHE A 25 -7.98 10.02 -14.31
N ALA A 26 -8.29 10.12 -13.02
CA ALA A 26 -9.28 11.07 -12.50
C ALA A 26 -8.81 12.53 -12.56
N THR A 27 -7.51 12.79 -12.37
CA THR A 27 -6.95 14.15 -12.33
C THR A 27 -6.50 14.66 -13.69
N LYS A 28 -6.21 13.80 -14.67
CA LYS A 28 -5.79 14.19 -16.01
C LYS A 28 -6.72 15.22 -16.70
N PRO A 29 -8.06 15.11 -16.63
CA PRO A 29 -8.96 16.13 -17.19
C PRO A 29 -8.94 17.49 -16.47
N LEU A 30 -8.35 17.54 -15.27
CA LEU A 30 -8.31 18.70 -14.38
C LEU A 30 -6.95 19.42 -14.39
N GLN A 31 -5.94 18.90 -15.11
CA GLN A 31 -4.55 19.38 -15.08
C GLN A 31 -4.34 20.88 -15.37
N ASN A 32 -5.25 21.53 -16.11
CA ASN A 32 -5.17 22.94 -16.49
C ASN A 32 -6.15 23.83 -15.72
N LYS A 33 -6.83 23.29 -14.70
CA LYS A 33 -7.81 24.02 -13.90
C LYS A 33 -7.19 24.35 -12.53
N PRO A 34 -7.49 25.53 -11.96
CA PRO A 34 -7.06 25.83 -10.59
C PRO A 34 -7.71 24.84 -9.62
N ASP A 35 -6.99 24.50 -8.56
CA ASP A 35 -7.51 23.65 -7.51
C ASP A 35 -8.76 24.27 -6.88
N THR A 36 -9.77 23.43 -6.67
CA THR A 36 -11.01 23.81 -5.99
C THR A 36 -10.97 23.34 -4.55
N PHE A 37 -11.89 23.82 -3.72
CA PHE A 37 -12.09 23.33 -2.35
C PHE A 37 -12.28 21.79 -2.27
N ALA A 38 -12.73 21.15 -3.34
CA ALA A 38 -12.91 19.70 -3.41
C ALA A 38 -11.57 18.93 -3.50
N ALA A 39 -10.50 19.54 -4.00
CA ALA A 39 -9.20 18.88 -4.19
C ALA A 39 -8.61 18.30 -2.88
N PRO A 40 -8.47 19.07 -1.78
CA PRO A 40 -7.97 18.53 -0.51
C PRO A 40 -8.91 17.48 0.09
N ILE A 41 -10.23 17.58 -0.10
CA ILE A 41 -11.20 16.59 0.40
C ILE A 41 -10.99 15.24 -0.29
N VAL A 42 -10.86 15.23 -1.61
CA VAL A 42 -10.61 14.01 -2.39
C VAL A 42 -9.27 13.40 -2.00
N PHE A 43 -8.23 14.22 -1.88
CA PHE A 43 -6.91 13.75 -1.45
C PHE A 43 -6.96 13.09 -0.07
N LEU A 44 -7.55 13.75 0.94
CA LEU A 44 -7.66 13.21 2.29
C LEU A 44 -8.52 11.94 2.34
N SER A 45 -9.56 11.86 1.52
CA SER A 45 -10.42 10.67 1.43
C SER A 45 -9.66 9.47 0.87
N ILE A 46 -8.93 9.65 -0.23
CA ILE A 46 -8.11 8.59 -0.83
C ILE A 46 -6.98 8.19 0.11
N LEU A 47 -6.32 9.15 0.75
CA LEU A 47 -5.26 8.89 1.73
C LEU A 47 -5.79 8.05 2.89
N THR A 48 -6.89 8.47 3.50
CA THR A 48 -7.49 7.75 4.64
C THR A 48 -7.92 6.34 4.25
N LEU A 49 -8.56 6.19 3.08
CA LEU A 49 -8.92 4.88 2.55
C LEU A 49 -7.68 4.01 2.31
N SER A 50 -6.61 4.57 1.75
CA SER A 50 -5.34 3.88 1.51
C SER A 50 -4.69 3.42 2.80
N VAL A 51 -4.64 4.28 3.83
CA VAL A 51 -4.15 3.90 5.16
C VAL A 51 -4.99 2.77 5.74
N ALA A 52 -6.32 2.82 5.64
CA ALA A 52 -7.20 1.76 6.14
C ALA A 52 -6.98 0.42 5.42
N VAL A 53 -6.89 0.43 4.09
CA VAL A 53 -6.63 -0.78 3.30
C VAL A 53 -5.23 -1.33 3.60
N MET A 54 -4.21 -0.48 3.67
CA MET A 54 -2.85 -0.90 4.03
C MET A 54 -2.78 -1.47 5.44
N ALA A 55 -3.46 -0.83 6.40
CA ALA A 55 -3.56 -1.37 7.75
C ALA A 55 -4.20 -2.76 7.73
N PHE A 56 -5.28 -2.96 6.97
CA PHE A 56 -5.89 -4.27 6.81
C PHE A 56 -4.95 -5.30 6.17
N LEU A 57 -4.23 -4.93 5.09
CA LEU A 57 -3.33 -5.85 4.39
C LEU A 57 -2.10 -6.24 5.22
N PHE A 58 -1.55 -5.33 6.04
CA PHE A 58 -0.36 -5.62 6.83
C PHE A 58 -0.67 -6.17 8.23
N PHE A 59 -1.75 -5.70 8.87
CA PHE A 59 -1.98 -5.96 10.29
C PHE A 59 -3.10 -6.96 10.58
N TYR A 60 -4.04 -7.22 9.67
CA TYR A 60 -5.18 -8.10 9.99
C TYR A 60 -4.74 -9.51 10.46
N GLN A 61 -3.89 -10.18 9.68
CA GLN A 61 -3.44 -11.54 10.01
C GLN A 61 -2.48 -11.57 11.21
N PRO A 62 -1.47 -10.68 11.33
CA PRO A 62 -0.65 -10.58 12.54
C PRO A 62 -1.45 -10.27 13.80
N LEU A 63 -2.45 -9.37 13.72
CA LEU A 63 -3.28 -9.01 14.86
C LEU A 63 -4.11 -10.20 15.35
N LEU A 64 -4.73 -10.97 14.45
CA LEU A 64 -5.43 -12.20 14.82
C LEU A 64 -4.49 -13.20 15.52
N LEU A 65 -3.28 -13.42 14.97
CA LEU A 65 -2.28 -14.29 15.60
C LEU A 65 -1.82 -13.78 16.96
N PHE A 66 -1.77 -12.46 17.15
CA PHE A 66 -1.39 -11.85 18.41
C PHE A 66 -2.48 -12.05 19.47
N ILE A 67 -3.75 -11.86 19.10
CA ILE A 67 -4.93 -12.10 19.95
C ILE A 67 -5.03 -13.59 20.33
N ASP A 68 -4.71 -14.50 19.39
CA ASP A 68 -4.62 -15.95 19.64
C ASP A 68 -3.44 -16.36 20.55
N GLY A 69 -2.68 -15.41 21.10
CA GLY A 69 -1.52 -15.66 21.96
C GLY A 69 -0.25 -16.11 21.21
N LYS A 70 -0.31 -16.26 19.88
CA LYS A 70 0.81 -16.70 19.02
C LYS A 70 1.75 -15.56 18.66
N LYS A 71 2.22 -14.81 19.66
CA LYS A 71 3.00 -13.56 19.51
C LYS A 71 4.22 -13.70 18.60
N LYS A 72 5.01 -14.78 18.76
CA LYS A 72 6.21 -15.02 17.94
C LYS A 72 5.87 -15.20 16.46
N LEU A 73 4.78 -15.91 16.15
CA LEU A 73 4.32 -16.11 14.78
C LEU A 73 3.75 -14.81 14.19
N ALA A 74 2.99 -14.04 14.97
CA ALA A 74 2.46 -12.74 14.57
C ALA A 74 3.59 -11.78 14.14
N ILE A 75 4.59 -11.60 15.00
CA ILE A 75 5.73 -10.71 14.75
C ILE A 75 6.52 -11.18 13.53
N ASN A 76 6.78 -12.49 13.41
CA ASN A 76 7.51 -13.04 12.28
C ASN A 76 6.75 -12.83 10.95
N LEU A 77 5.43 -13.01 10.93
CA LEU A 77 4.61 -12.78 9.75
C LEU A 77 4.62 -11.29 9.34
N PHE A 78 4.46 -10.39 10.32
CA PHE A 78 4.47 -8.95 10.07
C PHE A 78 5.81 -8.49 9.51
N ILE A 79 6.92 -8.80 10.21
CA ILE A 79 8.27 -8.41 9.78
C ILE A 79 8.59 -8.96 8.40
N LYS A 80 8.26 -10.23 8.11
CA LYS A 80 8.47 -10.79 6.77
C LYS A 80 7.66 -10.07 5.69
N THR A 81 6.40 -9.73 5.98
CA THR A 81 5.56 -8.99 5.02
C THR A 81 6.14 -7.60 4.74
N VAL A 82 6.55 -6.88 5.80
CA VAL A 82 7.19 -5.56 5.68
C VAL A 82 8.53 -5.65 4.95
N ALA A 83 9.37 -6.65 5.26
CA ALA A 83 10.66 -6.83 4.61
C ALA A 83 10.52 -7.14 3.11
N ILE A 84 9.58 -8.01 2.72
CA ILE A 84 9.31 -8.29 1.30
C ILE A 84 8.80 -7.04 0.60
N PHE A 85 7.87 -6.30 1.21
CA PHE A 85 7.37 -5.05 0.65
C PHE A 85 8.47 -3.99 0.52
N ALA A 86 9.38 -3.89 1.49
CA ALA A 86 10.55 -3.03 1.43
C ALA A 86 11.49 -3.43 0.29
N ILE A 87 11.75 -4.73 0.08
CA ILE A 87 12.53 -5.21 -1.06
C ILE A 87 11.88 -4.81 -2.39
N ILE A 88 10.56 -5.03 -2.54
CA ILE A 88 9.82 -4.61 -3.74
C ILE A 88 9.98 -3.10 -3.96
N THR A 89 9.83 -2.30 -2.90
CA THR A 89 9.99 -0.85 -2.95
C THR A 89 11.39 -0.45 -3.39
N THR A 90 12.43 -1.06 -2.82
CA THR A 90 13.83 -0.82 -3.20
C THR A 90 14.08 -1.19 -4.66
N VAL A 91 13.55 -2.32 -5.15
CA VAL A 91 13.66 -2.71 -6.56
C VAL A 91 13.02 -1.64 -7.47
N VAL A 92 11.81 -1.18 -7.14
CA VAL A 92 11.14 -0.12 -7.92
C VAL A 92 11.97 1.18 -7.92
N LEU A 93 12.55 1.57 -6.78
CA LEU A 93 13.43 2.74 -6.71
C LEU A 93 14.69 2.57 -7.56
N ILE A 94 15.33 1.40 -7.54
CA ILE A 94 16.50 1.10 -8.38
C ILE A 94 16.12 1.21 -9.86
N LEU A 95 14.97 0.67 -10.26
CA LEU A 95 14.47 0.75 -11.64
C LEU A 95 14.20 2.20 -12.08
N LEU A 96 13.67 3.03 -11.17
CA LEU A 96 13.44 4.45 -11.42
C LEU A 96 14.77 5.21 -11.59
N PHE A 97 15.74 4.99 -10.69
CA PHE A 97 17.03 5.70 -10.76
C PHE A 97 17.95 5.18 -11.88
N SER A 98 17.74 3.96 -12.37
CA SER A 98 18.45 3.45 -13.55
C SER A 98 17.85 3.92 -14.88
N GLY A 99 16.69 4.60 -14.84
CA GLY A 99 15.98 5.07 -16.03
C GLY A 99 15.32 3.95 -16.84
N LEU A 100 15.10 2.77 -16.25
CA LEU A 100 14.35 1.70 -16.91
C LEU A 100 12.84 1.96 -16.88
N ILE A 101 12.37 2.69 -15.85
CA ILE A 101 10.99 3.19 -15.72
C ILE A 101 10.97 4.66 -15.34
#